data_AF-A0A1V9VWC3-F1
#
_entry.id   AF-A0A1V9VWC3-F1
#
_cell.length_a   1.000
_cell.length_b   1.000
_cell.length_c   1.000
_cell.angle_alpha   90.00
_cell.angle_beta   90.00
_cell.angle_gamma   90.00
#
_symmetry.space_group_name_H-M   'P 1'
#
loop_
_entity.id
_entity.type
_entity.pdbx_description
1 polymer ?
#
loop_
_entity_poly.entity_id
_entity_poly.type
_entity_poly.pdbx_seq_one_letter_code
_entity_poly.pdbx_strand_id
1 'polypeptide(L)'
;MCFSCSGSGFLKGKEEECKRKETYTVVAWDKIEVLSSKKELEQKYGRFYCGEVEGYSALVSYKSCLTYCFVNATKDFINAAYKRYIRELQNVLDDYNGISEKDPLFIAQIHEKINTFKNFLNKEPISI
;
A
#
# COMPACT_ATOMS: atom_id res chain seq x y z
N MET A 1 -20.23 -16.85 8.51
CA MET A 1 -20.22 -15.49 9.08
C MET A 1 -18.85 -14.87 8.82
N CYS A 2 -18.79 -13.93 7.88
CA CYS A 2 -17.70 -12.99 7.80
C CYS A 2 -17.76 -12.11 9.04
N PHE A 3 -16.67 -12.02 9.79
CA PHE A 3 -16.60 -11.10 10.92
C PHE A 3 -16.39 -9.68 10.36
N SER A 4 -17.49 -9.00 10.00
CA SER A 4 -17.50 -7.55 10.07
C SER A 4 -17.42 -7.16 11.55
N CYS A 5 -16.65 -6.12 11.85
CA CYS A 5 -16.70 -5.45 13.14
C CYS A 5 -18.02 -4.64 13.23
N SER A 6 -19.14 -5.35 13.24
CA SER A 6 -20.47 -4.76 13.44
C SER A 6 -21.30 -5.75 14.26
N GLY A 7 -21.43 -5.43 15.54
CA GLY A 7 -22.61 -5.67 16.37
C GLY A 7 -23.26 -7.05 16.37
N SER A 8 -23.23 -7.69 17.54
CA SER A 8 -24.11 -8.75 18.02
C SER A 8 -25.41 -8.98 17.23
N GLY A 9 -25.62 -10.18 16.69
CA GLY A 9 -26.92 -10.58 16.15
C GLY A 9 -26.90 -11.90 15.39
N PHE A 10 -27.46 -12.93 16.00
CA PHE A 10 -27.61 -14.29 15.49
C PHE A 10 -28.38 -14.32 14.15
N LEU A 11 -27.74 -14.66 13.03
CA LEU A 11 -28.44 -15.05 11.79
C LEU A 11 -27.73 -16.22 11.08
N LYS A 12 -28.46 -17.33 11.02
CA LYS A 12 -28.15 -18.56 10.28
C LYS A 12 -28.39 -18.28 8.79
N GLY A 13 -27.34 -18.05 8.02
CA GLY A 13 -27.40 -17.70 6.60
C GLY A 13 -26.24 -18.30 5.81
N LYS A 14 -26.60 -19.15 4.83
CA LYS A 14 -25.85 -19.78 3.73
C LYS A 14 -24.31 -19.69 3.76
N GLU A 15 -23.67 -20.84 3.95
CA GLU A 15 -22.21 -21.04 3.90
C GLU A 15 -21.57 -20.91 2.50
N GLU A 16 -22.31 -20.57 1.44
CA GLU A 16 -21.81 -20.63 0.06
C GLU A 16 -21.05 -19.40 -0.45
N GLU A 17 -21.06 -18.25 0.27
CA GLU A 17 -20.36 -17.03 -0.18
C GLU A 17 -18.93 -16.86 0.38
N CYS A 18 -18.47 -17.77 1.26
CA CYS A 18 -17.23 -17.59 2.02
C CYS A 18 -15.97 -18.20 1.37
N LYS A 19 -15.95 -18.39 0.05
CA LYS A 19 -14.85 -19.05 -0.70
C LYS A 19 -14.02 -18.11 -1.60
N ARG A 20 -14.21 -16.79 -1.54
CA ARG A 20 -13.23 -15.90 -2.19
C ARG A 20 -11.94 -15.96 -1.36
N LYS A 21 -10.93 -16.64 -1.90
CA LYS A 21 -9.57 -16.59 -1.36
C LYS A 21 -9.13 -15.13 -1.42
N GLU A 22 -8.93 -14.54 -0.25
CA GLU A 22 -8.36 -13.21 -0.15
C GLU A 22 -6.93 -13.23 -0.70
N THR A 23 -6.60 -12.25 -1.53
CA THR A 23 -5.22 -11.95 -1.91
C THR A 23 -4.74 -10.72 -1.16
N TYR A 24 -3.46 -10.69 -0.84
CA TYR A 24 -2.81 -9.61 -0.10
C TYR A 24 -1.75 -9.01 -1.01
N THR A 25 -2.05 -7.85 -1.60
CA THR A 25 -1.14 -7.14 -2.49
C THR A 25 -0.34 -6.14 -1.69
N VAL A 26 0.93 -6.45 -1.48
CA VAL A 26 1.90 -5.58 -0.83
C VAL A 26 2.53 -4.68 -1.88
N VAL A 27 2.39 -3.37 -1.69
CA VAL A 27 3.02 -2.33 -2.50
C VAL A 27 4.12 -1.72 -1.65
N ALA A 28 5.36 -2.12 -1.93
CA ALA A 28 6.55 -1.49 -1.39
C ALA A 28 7.08 -0.46 -2.39
N TRP A 29 8.09 0.30 -2.00
CA TRP A 29 8.72 1.27 -2.89
C TRP A 29 9.31 0.66 -4.16
N ASP A 30 9.98 -0.49 -4.07
CA ASP A 30 10.70 -1.08 -5.20
C ASP A 30 9.95 -2.23 -5.89
N LYS A 31 8.85 -2.70 -5.32
CA LYS A 31 8.14 -3.88 -5.81
C LYS A 31 6.67 -3.93 -5.43
N ILE A 32 5.94 -4.76 -6.17
CA ILE A 32 4.59 -5.22 -5.85
C ILE A 32 4.66 -6.73 -5.67
N GLU A 33 4.12 -7.24 -4.56
CA GLU A 33 4.09 -8.68 -4.26
C GLU A 33 2.66 -9.10 -3.88
N VAL A 34 2.17 -10.18 -4.46
CA VAL A 34 0.84 -10.72 -4.18
C VAL A 34 0.99 -12.00 -3.37
N LEU A 35 0.38 -12.03 -2.20
CA LEU A 35 0.39 -13.16 -1.29
C LEU A 35 -1.01 -13.76 -1.18
N SER A 36 -1.08 -15.08 -1.00
CA SER A 36 -2.35 -15.81 -0.90
C SER A 36 -2.81 -16.05 0.54
N SER A 37 -2.04 -15.61 1.53
CA SER A 37 -2.40 -15.78 2.94
C SER A 37 -1.89 -14.66 3.85
N LYS A 38 -2.71 -14.31 4.84
CA LYS A 38 -2.32 -13.38 5.92
C LYS A 38 -1.13 -13.87 6.73
N LYS A 39 -1.03 -15.19 6.95
CA LYS A 39 0.07 -15.79 7.70
C LYS A 39 1.41 -15.55 7.00
N GLU A 40 1.44 -15.71 5.68
CA GLU A 40 2.64 -15.42 4.88
C GLU A 40 2.99 -13.94 4.89
N LEU A 41 1.98 -13.06 4.78
CA LEU A 41 2.15 -11.61 4.90
C LEU A 41 2.83 -11.23 6.23
N GLU A 42 2.29 -11.72 7.35
CA GLU A 42 2.81 -11.38 8.67
C GLU A 42 4.20 -11.98 8.95
N GLN A 43 4.51 -13.15 8.38
CA GLN A 43 5.84 -13.75 8.46
C GLN A 43 6.89 -12.94 7.68
N LYS A 44 6.55 -12.47 6.48
CA LYS A 44 7.49 -11.72 5.62
C LYS A 44 7.66 -10.27 6.04
N TYR A 45 6.57 -9.60 6.39
CA TYR A 45 6.51 -8.14 6.54
C TYR A 45 6.19 -7.67 7.96
N GLY A 46 5.87 -8.60 8.86
CA GLY A 46 5.47 -8.30 10.23
C GLY A 46 4.00 -7.89 10.35
N ARG A 47 3.66 -7.26 11.48
CA ARG A 47 2.27 -6.86 11.77
C ARG A 47 1.88 -5.63 10.95
N PHE A 48 0.68 -5.71 10.36
CA PHE A 48 0.01 -4.57 9.75
C PHE A 48 -1.19 -4.15 10.58
N TYR A 49 -1.59 -2.89 10.41
CA TYR A 49 -2.71 -2.28 11.11
C TYR A 49 -3.66 -1.66 10.09
N CYS A 50 -4.95 -1.64 10.41
CA CYS A 50 -5.94 -0.99 9.55
C CYS A 50 -5.66 0.51 9.47
N GLY A 51 -5.69 1.03 8.25
CA GLY A 51 -5.51 2.45 7.94
C GLY A 51 -6.11 2.78 6.58
N GLU A 52 -5.72 3.94 6.05
CA GLU A 52 -6.22 4.47 4.79
C GLU A 52 -5.07 5.02 3.95
N VAL A 53 -5.12 4.80 2.63
CA VAL A 53 -4.19 5.34 1.64
C VAL A 53 -4.99 5.94 0.49
N GLU A 54 -4.94 7.27 0.36
CA GLU A 54 -5.68 8.05 -0.65
C GLU A 54 -7.18 7.69 -0.74
N GLY A 55 -7.86 7.50 0.41
CA GLY A 55 -9.28 7.14 0.46
C GLY A 55 -9.58 5.63 0.36
N TYR A 56 -8.57 4.77 0.23
CA TYR A 56 -8.74 3.32 0.18
C TYR A 56 -8.32 2.66 1.50
N SER A 57 -9.15 1.74 2.00
CA SER A 57 -8.78 0.91 3.15
C SER A 57 -7.54 0.08 2.85
N ALA A 58 -6.55 0.18 3.72
CA ALA A 58 -5.29 -0.52 3.59
C ALA A 58 -4.84 -1.10 4.94
N LEU A 59 -4.01 -2.13 4.86
CA LEU A 59 -3.18 -2.59 5.94
C LEU A 59 -1.84 -1.85 5.85
N VAL A 60 -1.47 -1.10 6.89
CA VAL A 60 -0.25 -0.28 6.92
C VAL A 60 0.76 -0.88 7.89
N SER A 61 2.01 -1.04 7.43
CA SER A 61 3.11 -1.42 8.31
C SER A 61 3.76 -0.16 8.89
N TYR A 62 3.85 -0.07 10.21
CA TYR A 62 4.58 1.02 10.89
C TYR A 62 6.08 0.72 11.04
N LYS A 63 6.52 -0.52 10.76
CA LYS A 63 7.94 -0.90 10.82
C LYS A 63 8.71 -0.50 9.56
N SER A 64 8.06 -0.64 8.41
CA SER A 64 8.57 -0.11 7.15
C SER A 64 7.72 1.09 6.83
N CYS A 65 8.27 2.30 7.08
CA CYS A 65 7.69 3.51 6.53
C CYS A 65 7.44 3.23 5.06
N LEU A 66 6.18 3.35 4.62
CA LEU A 66 5.82 3.30 3.20
C LEU A 66 5.84 1.89 2.60
N THR A 67 5.31 0.92 3.35
CA THR A 67 4.78 -0.34 2.81
C THR A 67 3.29 -0.45 3.09
N TYR A 68 2.49 -0.57 2.03
CA TYR A 68 1.04 -0.73 2.10
C TYR A 68 0.64 -2.12 1.63
N CYS A 69 -0.35 -2.71 2.28
CA CYS A 69 -0.95 -3.96 1.86
C CYS A 69 -2.45 -3.76 1.63
N PHE A 70 -2.94 -4.16 0.47
CA PHE A 70 -4.35 -4.11 0.13
C PHE A 70 -4.91 -5.53 0.00
N VAL A 71 -6.11 -5.76 0.55
CA VAL A 71 -6.80 -7.04 0.41
C VAL A 71 -7.62 -7.01 -0.88
N ASN A 72 -7.47 -8.02 -1.73
CA ASN A 72 -8.11 -8.14 -3.04
C ASN A 72 -7.91 -6.87 -3.90
N ALA A 73 -6.65 -6.47 -4.07
CA ALA A 73 -6.33 -5.17 -4.62
C ALA A 73 -6.75 -4.99 -6.08
N THR A 74 -7.23 -3.80 -6.39
CA THR A 74 -7.42 -3.34 -7.77
C THR A 74 -6.26 -2.44 -8.19
N LYS A 75 -6.18 -2.13 -9.50
CA LYS A 75 -5.22 -1.16 -10.03
C LYS A 75 -5.28 0.18 -9.32
N ASP A 76 -6.49 0.64 -8.97
CA ASP A 76 -6.67 1.93 -8.31
C ASP A 76 -6.05 1.99 -6.91
N PHE A 77 -6.00 0.86 -6.21
CA PHE A 77 -5.40 0.76 -4.88
C PHE A 77 -3.87 0.86 -4.99
N ILE A 78 -3.28 0.21 -6.00
CA ILE A 78 -1.85 0.32 -6.28
C ILE A 78 -1.49 1.75 -6.71
N ASN A 79 -2.33 2.36 -7.56
CA ASN A 79 -2.15 3.75 -7.95
C ASN A 79 -2.24 4.71 -6.76
N ALA A 80 -3.14 4.45 -5.81
CA ALA A 80 -3.24 5.21 -4.57
C ALA A 80 -1.93 5.15 -3.77
N ALA A 81 -1.32 3.97 -3.62
CA ALA A 81 -0.03 3.84 -2.96
C ALA A 81 1.07 4.67 -3.62
N TYR A 82 1.22 4.59 -4.95
CA TYR A 82 2.24 5.38 -5.65
C TYR A 82 1.98 6.89 -5.62
N LYS A 83 0.72 7.32 -5.68
CA LYS A 83 0.35 8.73 -5.47
C LYS A 83 0.76 9.21 -4.08
N ARG A 84 0.54 8.39 -3.05
CA ARG A 84 0.98 8.70 -1.69
C ARG A 84 2.50 8.83 -1.62
N TYR A 85 3.25 7.90 -2.20
CA TYR A 85 4.72 7.97 -2.24
C TYR A 85 5.25 9.22 -2.94
N ILE A 86 4.68 9.58 -4.09
CA ILE A 86 5.07 10.80 -4.81
C ILE A 86 4.82 12.03 -3.93
N ARG A 87 3.66 12.13 -3.28
CA ARG A 87 3.33 13.25 -2.40
C ARG A 87 4.27 13.34 -1.20
N GLU A 88 4.56 12.23 -0.53
CA GLU A 88 5.50 12.22 0.60
C GLU A 88 6.91 12.67 0.18
N LEU A 89 7.39 12.19 -0.98
CA LEU A 89 8.68 12.60 -1.52
C LEU A 89 8.71 14.07 -1.96
N GLN A 90 7.60 14.56 -2.54
CA GLN A 90 7.45 15.98 -2.87
C GLN A 90 7.45 16.84 -1.61
N ASN A 91 6.76 16.43 -0.54
CA ASN A 91 6.81 17.13 0.74
C ASN A 91 8.25 17.17 1.29
N VAL A 92 9.04 16.09 1.18
CA VAL A 92 10.46 16.13 1.59
C VAL A 92 11.29 17.11 0.77
N LEU A 93 10.96 17.30 -0.51
CA LEU A 93 11.58 18.30 -1.38
C LEU A 93 11.07 19.71 -1.11
N ASP A 94 9.81 19.89 -0.69
CA ASP A 94 9.17 21.18 -0.46
C ASP A 94 9.34 21.68 0.98
N ASP A 95 9.71 20.81 1.93
CA ASP A 95 9.99 21.20 3.31
C ASP A 95 11.30 22.01 3.35
N TYR A 96 11.12 23.32 3.17
CA TYR A 96 12.13 24.35 2.88
C TYR A 96 13.07 24.66 4.03
N ASN A 97 12.84 24.13 5.24
CA ASN A 97 13.64 24.45 6.42
C ASN A 97 15.07 23.86 6.42
N GLY A 98 15.52 23.24 5.32
CA GLY A 98 16.89 22.75 5.20
C GLY A 98 17.35 22.31 3.80
N ILE A 99 16.65 22.66 2.72
CA ILE A 99 17.05 22.21 1.36
C ILE A 99 18.38 22.83 0.93
N SER A 100 18.71 24.04 1.39
CA SER A 100 20.03 24.65 1.15
C SER A 100 21.18 23.88 1.79
N GLU A 101 20.90 22.93 2.68
CA GLU A 101 21.87 22.02 3.31
C GLU A 101 21.70 20.55 2.87
N LYS A 102 20.71 20.22 2.03
CA LYS A 102 20.50 18.86 1.53
C LYS A 102 21.48 18.57 0.40
N ASP A 103 22.24 17.49 0.56
CA ASP A 103 23.16 16.94 -0.43
C ASP A 103 22.51 16.88 -1.83
N PRO A 104 23.08 17.50 -2.88
CA PRO A 104 22.57 17.41 -4.25
C PRO A 104 22.33 15.97 -4.73
N LEU A 105 23.13 15.02 -4.24
CA LEU A 105 22.94 13.60 -4.54
C LEU A 105 21.63 13.06 -3.94
N PHE A 106 21.31 13.46 -2.71
CA PHE A 106 20.05 13.09 -2.05
C PHE A 106 18.84 13.67 -2.78
N ILE A 107 18.92 14.93 -3.23
CA ILE A 107 17.86 15.57 -4.02
C ILE A 107 17.66 14.83 -5.36
N ALA A 108 18.75 14.51 -6.06
CA ALA A 108 18.69 13.75 -7.31
C ALA A 108 18.05 12.37 -7.12
N GLN A 109 18.39 11.66 -6.04
CA GLN A 109 17.78 10.37 -5.70
C GLN A 109 16.27 10.48 -5.45
N ILE A 110 15.79 11.55 -4.81
CA ILE A 110 14.34 11.74 -4.63
C ILE A 110 13.66 11.98 -5.97
N HIS A 111 14.21 12.83 -6.84
CA HIS A 111 13.65 13.07 -8.17
C HIS A 111 13.62 11.79 -9.03
N GLU A 112 14.68 11.00 -9.01
CA GLU A 112 14.74 9.71 -9.70
C GLU A 112 13.63 8.76 -9.23
N LYS A 113 13.40 8.68 -7.90
CA LYS A 113 12.34 7.87 -7.31
C LYS A 113 10.94 8.37 -7.71
N ILE A 114 10.69 9.67 -7.66
CA ILE A 114 9.42 10.25 -8.12
C ILE A 114 9.16 9.88 -9.59
N ASN A 115 10.17 10.00 -10.45
CA ASN A 115 10.03 9.66 -11.86
C ASN A 115 9.76 8.16 -12.06
N THR A 116 10.40 7.31 -11.27
CA THR A 116 10.14 5.86 -11.26
C THR A 116 8.68 5.56 -10.93
N PHE A 117 8.12 6.18 -9.88
CA PHE A 117 6.70 6.01 -9.52
C PHE A 117 5.74 6.55 -10.58
N LYS A 118 6.04 7.72 -11.16
CA LYS A 118 5.27 8.25 -12.29
C LYS A 118 5.28 7.30 -13.48
N ASN A 119 6.42 6.69 -13.77
CA ASN A 119 6.51 5.69 -14.83
C ASN A 119 5.69 4.43 -14.52
N PHE A 120 5.65 3.98 -13.28
CA PHE A 120 4.77 2.88 -12.87
C PHE A 120 3.28 3.21 -13.02
N LEU A 121 2.88 4.44 -12.68
CA LEU A 121 1.50 4.92 -12.88
C LEU A 121 1.12 5.02 -14.36
N ASN A 122 2.07 5.37 -15.22
CA ASN A 122 1.85 5.59 -16.64
C ASN A 122 1.92 4.31 -17.50
N LYS A 123 2.47 3.21 -16.99
CA LYS A 123 2.52 1.92 -17.71
C LYS A 123 1.15 1.20 -17.65
N GLU A 124 0.74 0.65 -18.79
CA GLU A 124 -0.41 -0.25 -18.95
C GLU A 124 -0.20 -1.61 -18.22
N PRO A 125 -1.27 -2.37 -17.94
CA PRO A 125 -1.62 -2.83 -16.61
C PRO A 125 -0.58 -3.73 -15.94
N ILE A 126 -0.38 -3.48 -14.65
CA ILE A 126 0.23 -4.44 -13.73
C ILE A 126 -0.68 -5.68 -13.76
N SER A 127 -0.20 -6.80 -14.32
CA SER A 127 -0.89 -8.07 -14.18
C SER A 127 -0.72 -8.53 -12.73
N ILE A 128 -1.79 -8.38 -11.95
CA ILE A 128 -1.88 -8.81 -10.55
C ILE A 128 -2.37 -10.26 -10.53
#